data_AF-A0AA51GRS7-F1
#
_entry.id   AF-A0AA51GRS7-F1
#
_cell.length_a   1.000
_cell.length_b   1.000
_cell.length_c   1.000
_cell.angle_alpha   90.00
_cell.angle_beta   90.00
_cell.angle_gamma   90.00
#
_symmetry.space_group_name_H-M   'P 1'
#
loop_
_entity.id
_entity.type
_entity.pdbx_description
1 polymer ?
#
loop_
_entity_poly.entity_id
_entity_poly.type
_entity_poly.pdbx_seq_one_letter_code
_entity_poly.pdbx_strand_id
1 'polypeptide(L)' 'MIHEKFTITGIDEMVYHLTLYKDKTDWQIDFYNIYGALLLSFDSDEETLHRLKDEEEAYRMVTEWMDVALMMGKEW' A
#
# COMPACT_ATOMS: atom_id res chain seq x y z
N MET A 1 4.41 5.60 16.38
CA MET A 1 4.55 5.25 14.96
C MET A 1 4.46 3.74 14.81
N ILE A 2 3.40 3.26 14.18
CA ILE A 2 3.24 1.85 13.79
C ILE A 2 4.01 1.64 12.49
N HIS A 3 4.84 0.60 12.40
CA HIS A 3 5.54 0.25 11.16
C HIS A 3 5.39 -1.24 10.89
N GLU A 4 4.61 -1.58 9.87
CA GLU A 4 4.34 -2.96 9.48
C GLU A 4 4.99 -3.31 8.14
N LYS A 5 5.25 -4.60 7.95
CA LYS A 5 5.84 -5.14 6.73
C LYS A 5 5.08 -6.37 6.30
N PHE A 6 4.61 -6.37 5.05
CA PHE A 6 3.87 -7.49 4.48
C PHE A 6 4.53 -7.99 3.20
N THR A 7 4.68 -9.30 3.09
CA THR A 7 4.94 -9.96 1.81
C THR A 7 3.61 -10.29 1.17
N ILE A 8 3.38 -9.82 -0.05
CA ILE A 8 2.09 -9.96 -0.73
C ILE A 8 2.23 -10.77 -2.02
N THR A 9 1.10 -11.38 -2.42
CA THR A 9 0.97 -12.10 -3.70
C THR A 9 0.01 -11.41 -4.67
N GLY A 10 -0.73 -10.40 -4.21
CA GLY A 10 -1.78 -9.70 -4.95
C GLY A 10 -2.01 -8.27 -4.47
N ILE A 11 -2.58 -7.43 -5.34
CA ILE A 11 -2.96 -6.04 -5.02
C ILE A 11 -4.05 -6.01 -3.94
N ASP A 12 -5.00 -6.94 -3.99
CA ASP A 12 -6.11 -7.06 -3.03
C ASP A 12 -5.60 -7.18 -1.57
N GLU A 13 -4.47 -7.87 -1.36
CA GLU A 13 -3.85 -7.99 -0.04
C GLU A 13 -3.31 -6.65 0.46
N MET A 14 -2.73 -5.82 -0.43
CA MET A 14 -2.27 -4.48 -0.07
C MET A 14 -3.44 -3.60 0.38
N VAL A 15 -4.53 -3.59 -0.39
CA VAL A 15 -5.74 -2.81 -0.09
C VAL A 15 -6.35 -3.28 1.23
N TYR A 16 -6.46 -4.59 1.44
CA TYR A 16 -6.93 -5.17 2.70
C TYR A 16 -6.11 -4.65 3.89
N HIS A 17 -4.78 -4.74 3.81
CA HIS A 17 -3.89 -4.30 4.87
C HIS A 17 -4.01 -2.80 5.14
N LEU A 18 -4.02 -1.96 4.12
CA LEU A 18 -4.17 -0.50 4.28
C LEU A 18 -5.51 -0.12 4.90
N THR A 19 -6.60 -0.80 4.52
CA THR A 19 -7.96 -0.50 5.01
C THR A 19 -8.09 -0.74 6.53
N LEU A 20 -7.30 -1.65 7.11
CA LEU A 20 -7.23 -1.85 8.57
C LEU A 20 -6.63 -0.66 9.33
N TYR A 21 -6.06 0.31 8.62
CA TYR A 21 -5.38 1.49 9.16
C TYR A 21 -6.04 2.82 8.75
N LYS A 22 -7.17 2.79 8.04
CA LYS A 22 -7.87 3.99 7.56
C LYS A 22 -8.30 4.98 8.66
N ASP A 23 -8.56 4.49 9.87
CA ASP A 23 -8.99 5.28 11.03
C ASP A 23 -7.84 5.53 12.04
N LYS A 24 -6.61 5.16 11.65
CA LYS A 24 -5.41 5.31 12.48
C LYS A 24 -4.49 6.38 11.89
N THR A 25 -3.71 7.01 12.74
CA THR A 25 -2.67 7.97 12.35
C THR A 25 -1.31 7.49 12.85
N ASP A 26 -0.24 8.11 12.33
CA ASP A 26 1.14 7.80 12.71
C ASP A 26 1.51 6.33 12.41
N TRP A 27 1.31 5.92 11.15
CA TRP A 27 1.67 4.60 10.66
C TRP A 27 2.42 4.65 9.31
N GLN A 28 3.24 3.62 9.06
CA GLN A 28 3.87 3.29 7.79
C GLN A 28 3.69 1.79 7.50
N ILE A 29 3.38 1.43 6.27
CA ILE A 29 3.27 0.04 5.82
C ILE A 29 4.12 -0.16 4.58
N ASP A 30 5.04 -1.13 4.66
CA ASP A 30 5.88 -1.54 3.54
C ASP A 30 5.40 -2.87 2.96
N PHE A 31 5.19 -2.91 1.65
CA PHE A 31 4.80 -4.09 0.90
C PHE A 31 5.96 -4.63 0.09
N TYR A 32 6.21 -5.93 0.20
CA TYR A 32 7.29 -6.64 -0.46
C TYR A 32 6.73 -7.75 -1.36
N ASN A 33 7.43 -8.06 -2.44
CA ASN A 33 7.14 -9.27 -3.21
C ASN A 33 7.65 -10.52 -2.49
N ILE A 34 7.34 -11.70 -3.07
CA ILE A 34 7.75 -13.01 -2.54
C ILE A 34 9.27 -13.21 -2.49
N TYR A 35 10.04 -12.40 -3.21
CA TYR A 35 11.51 -12.43 -3.21
C TYR A 35 12.12 -11.46 -2.20
N GLY A 36 11.30 -10.73 -1.43
CA GLY A 36 11.75 -9.76 -0.43
C GLY A 36 12.16 -8.41 -1.00
N ALA A 37 11.86 -8.12 -2.27
CA ALA A 37 12.04 -6.79 -2.84
C ALA A 37 10.86 -5.88 -2.47
N LEU A 38 11.17 -4.67 -2.00
CA LEU A 38 10.16 -3.67 -1.64
C LEU A 38 9.40 -3.25 -2.89
N LEU A 39 8.08 -3.41 -2.91
CA LEU A 39 7.17 -2.95 -3.97
C LEU A 39 6.70 -1.52 -3.71
N LEU A 40 6.01 -1.28 -2.59
CA LEU A 40 5.43 0.01 -2.24
C LEU A 40 5.56 0.29 -0.74
N SER A 41 5.61 1.57 -0.40
CA SER A 41 5.50 2.05 0.98
C SER A 41 4.41 3.10 1.02
N PHE A 42 3.51 2.98 1.99
CA PHE A 42 2.47 3.96 2.27
C PHE A 42 2.63 4.46 3.71
N ASP A 43 2.27 5.71 3.96
CA ASP A 43 2.18 6.26 5.30
C ASP A 43 0.80 6.89 5.54
N SER A 44 0.57 7.35 6.77
CA SER A 44 -0.70 7.94 7.17
C SER A 44 -0.84 9.41 6.76
N ASP A 45 -0.34 9.81 5.59
CA ASP A 45 -0.53 11.16 5.06
C ASP A 45 -2.03 11.46 4.79
N GLU A 46 -2.37 12.74 4.64
CA GLU A 46 -3.76 13.18 4.48
C GLU A 46 -4.43 12.62 3.22
N GLU A 47 -3.70 12.52 2.10
CA GLU A 47 -4.21 11.97 0.84
C GLU A 47 -4.45 10.47 0.96
N THR A 48 -3.47 9.73 1.49
CA THR A 48 -3.58 8.29 1.70
C THR A 48 -4.77 7.98 2.62
N LEU A 49 -4.89 8.65 3.76
CA LEU A 49 -6.02 8.46 4.67
C LEU A 49 -7.36 8.88 4.06
N HIS A 50 -7.38 9.90 3.20
CA HIS A 50 -8.60 10.30 2.49
C HIS A 50 -9.07 9.21 1.53
N ARG A 51 -8.16 8.67 0.70
CA ARG A 51 -8.46 7.63 -0.29
C ARG A 51 -8.85 6.30 0.35
N LEU A 52 -8.29 5.96 1.51
CA LEU A 52 -8.65 4.74 2.25
C LEU A 52 -10.06 4.73 2.85
N LYS A 53 -10.80 5.85 2.81
CA LYS A 53 -12.19 5.91 3.29
C LYS A 53 -13.18 5.28 2.31
N ASP A 54 -12.80 5.16 1.04
CA ASP A 54 -13.58 4.56 -0.02
C ASP A 54 -12.81 3.38 -0.63
N GLU A 55 -13.49 2.24 -0.80
CA GLU A 55 -12.83 1.01 -1.25
C GLU A 55 -12.37 1.10 -2.71
N GLU A 56 -13.15 1.73 -3.58
CA GLU A 56 -12.80 1.92 -4.99
C GLU A 56 -11.61 2.86 -5.13
N GLU A 57 -11.60 3.95 -4.35
CA GLU A 57 -10.48 4.88 -4.28
C GLU A 57 -9.19 4.22 -3.74
N ALA A 58 -9.30 3.36 -2.73
CA ALA A 58 -8.18 2.61 -2.18
C ALA A 58 -7.58 1.64 -3.21
N TYR A 59 -8.43 0.88 -3.92
CA TYR A 59 -8.01 0.01 -5.01
C TYR A 59 -7.33 0.81 -6.13
N ARG A 60 -7.92 1.93 -6.54
CA ARG A 60 -7.36 2.80 -7.58
C ARG A 60 -6.00 3.34 -7.15
N MET A 61 -5.84 3.77 -5.91
CA MET A 61 -4.58 4.27 -5.35
C MET A 61 -3.47 3.22 -5.43
N VAL A 62 -3.73 2.02 -4.92
CA VAL A 62 -2.72 0.95 -4.92
C VAL A 62 -2.33 0.57 -6.35
N THR A 63 -3.30 0.50 -7.27
CA THR A 63 -3.06 0.20 -8.67
C THR A 63 -2.21 1.27 -9.35
N GLU A 64 -2.55 2.56 -9.18
CA GLU A 64 -1.78 3.69 -9.73
C GLU A 64 -0.32 3.66 -9.25
N TRP A 65 -0.10 3.47 -7.96
CA TRP A 65 1.25 3.42 -7.40
C TRP A 65 2.02 2.17 -7.84
N MET A 66 1.34 1.03 -7.97
CA MET A 66 1.95 -0.19 -8.49
C MET A 66 2.39 -0.01 -9.93
N ASP A 67 1.56 0.59 -10.79
CA ASP A 67 1.92 0.89 -12.17
C ASP A 67 3.17 1.79 -12.24
N VAL A 68 3.27 2.80 -11.36
CA VAL A 68 4.46 3.64 -11.22
C VAL A 68 5.68 2.82 -10.78
N ALA A 69 5.53 1.97 -9.78
CA ALA A 69 6.62 1.12 -9.28
C ALA A 69 7.16 0.18 -10.37
N LEU A 70 6.27 -0.44 -11.15
CA LEU A 70 6.62 -1.29 -12.28
C LEU A 70 7.29 -0.49 -13.41
N MET A 71 6.81 0.73 -13.71
CA MET A 71 7.47 1.63 -14.66
C MET A 71 8.88 2.05 -14.21
N MET A 72 9.13 2.09 -12.91
CA MET A 72 10.46 2.34 -12.32
C MET A 72 11.35 1.09 -12.26
N GLY A 73 10.89 -0.04 -12.81
CA GLY A 73 11.68 -1.27 -12.93
C GLY A 73 11.60 -2.20 -11.73
N LYS A 74 10.60 -2.06 -10.85
CA LYS A 74 10.34 -3.05 -9.82
C LYS A 74 9.79 -4.34 -10.43
N GLU A 75 10.24 -5.47 -9.91
CA GLU A 75 9.74 -6.79 -10.28
C GLU A 75 8.63 -7.20 -9.31
N TRP A 76 7.50 -7.64 -9.86
CA TRP A 76 6.37 -8.16 -9.09
C TRP A 76 6.70 -9.48 -8.39
#